data_AF-A0A123T7G1-F1
#
_entry.id   AF-A0A123T7G1-F1
#
_cell.length_a   1.000
_cell.length_b   1.000
_cell.length_c   1.000
_cell.angle_alpha   90.00
_cell.angle_beta   90.00
_cell.angle_gamma   90.00
#
_symmetry.space_group_name_H-M   'P 1'
#
loop_
_entity.id
_entity.type
_entity.pdbx_description
1 polymer ?
#
loop_
_entity_poly.entity_id
_entity_poly.type
_entity_poly.pdbx_seq_one_letter_code
_entity_poly.pdbx_strand_id
1 'polypeptide(L)' 'MLKLIKIFNSNSKGYWYIPENRDPGMIEIDEKTGKVTVAIESSYDKELGYPYFANKAKGIVKQMWDKQELPDEKFFAWG' A
#
# COMPACT_ATOMS: atom_id res chain seq x y z
N MET A 1 7.24 9.69 6.25
CA MET A 1 5.82 9.30 6.42
C MET A 1 5.33 8.38 5.30
N LEU A 2 4.25 7.64 5.56
CA LEU A 2 3.55 6.77 4.61
C LEU A 2 2.04 6.92 4.82
N LYS A 3 1.31 7.23 3.75
CA LYS A 3 -0.16 7.27 3.75
C LYS A 3 -0.70 6.13 2.88
N LEU A 4 -1.72 5.44 3.37
CA LEU A 4 -2.46 4.40 2.64
C LEU A 4 -3.88 4.88 2.40
N ILE A 5 -4.33 4.89 1.15
CA ILE A 5 -5.70 5.21 0.76
C ILE A 5 -6.29 4.00 0.08
N LYS A 6 -7.42 3.51 0.59
CA LYS A 6 -8.11 2.36 0.01
C LYS A 6 -8.56 2.68 -1.41
N ILE A 7 -8.44 1.71 -2.30
CA ILE A 7 -8.92 1.85 -3.68
C ILE A 7 -10.45 1.70 -3.67
N PHE A 8 -11.15 2.69 -4.21
CA PHE A 8 -12.60 2.67 -4.40
C PHE A 8 -12.95 2.56 -5.89
N ASN A 9 -14.13 2.01 -6.20
CA ASN A 9 -14.68 1.93 -7.56
C ASN A 9 -13.75 1.25 -8.58
N SER A 10 -13.00 0.24 -8.14
CA SER A 10 -12.16 -0.62 -8.99
C SER A 10 -12.53 -2.08 -8.78
N ASN A 11 -12.31 -2.91 -9.79
CA ASN A 11 -12.35 -4.38 -9.64
C ASN A 11 -11.19 -4.92 -8.79
N SER A 12 -10.17 -4.10 -8.55
CA SER A 12 -9.04 -4.43 -7.67
C SER A 12 -9.27 -3.94 -6.25
N LYS A 13 -9.05 -4.82 -5.28
CA LYS A 13 -9.03 -4.48 -3.85
C LYS A 13 -7.61 -4.19 -3.42
N GLY A 14 -7.41 -3.11 -2.67
CA GLY A 14 -6.07 -2.71 -2.32
C GLY A 14 -5.97 -1.28 -1.80
N TYR A 15 -4.74 -0.77 -1.82
CA TYR A 15 -4.41 0.55 -1.33
C TYR A 15 -3.45 1.25 -2.28
N TRP A 16 -3.69 2.53 -2.53
CA TRP A 16 -2.64 3.46 -2.92
C TRP A 16 -1.74 3.69 -1.71
N TYR A 17 -0.43 3.58 -1.89
CA TYR A 17 0.55 3.97 -0.89
C TYR A 17 1.32 5.20 -1.37
N ILE A 18 1.32 6.24 -0.53
CA ILE A 18 1.87 7.57 -0.81
C ILE A 18 3.04 7.78 0.16
N PRO A 19 4.29 7.56 -0.29
CA PRO A 19 5.46 7.79 0.54
C PRO A 19 5.85 9.26 0.53
N GLU A 20 6.13 9.85 1.69
CA GLU A 20 6.64 11.23 1.80
C GLU A 20 5.87 12.30 0.99
N ASN A 21 4.55 12.13 0.81
CA ASN A 21 3.71 12.97 -0.05
C ASN A 21 4.15 13.04 -1.54
N ARG A 22 4.81 11.99 -2.03
CA ARG A 22 5.21 11.81 -3.44
C ARG A 22 4.16 11.02 -4.22
N ASP A 23 4.41 10.79 -5.51
CA ASP A 23 3.49 10.03 -6.34
C ASP A 23 3.24 8.63 -5.76
N PRO A 24 1.98 8.16 -5.80
CA PRO A 24 1.61 6.90 -5.19
C PRO A 24 2.16 5.70 -5.96
N GLY A 25 2.37 4.60 -5.25
CA GLY A 25 2.31 3.28 -5.84
C GLY A 25 1.04 2.54 -5.41
N MET A 26 0.85 1.33 -5.93
CA MET A 26 -0.35 0.53 -5.71
C MET A 26 -0.02 -0.82 -5.06
N ILE A 27 -0.74 -1.15 -4.00
CA ILE A 27 -0.80 -2.48 -3.41
C ILE A 27 -2.14 -3.11 -3.77
N GLU A 28 -2.12 -4.35 -4.24
CA GLU A 28 -3.31 -5.15 -4.51
C GLU A 28 -3.41 -6.33 -3.55
N ILE A 29 -4.64 -6.76 -3.30
CA ILE A 29 -5.01 -7.91 -2.49
C ILE A 29 -5.78 -8.87 -3.38
N ASP A 30 -5.26 -10.10 -3.52
CA ASP A 30 -6.02 -11.20 -4.10
C ASP A 30 -6.98 -11.73 -3.02
N GLU A 31 -8.29 -11.53 -3.22
CA GLU A 31 -9.31 -11.89 -2.22
C GLU A 31 -9.46 -13.40 -2.02
N LYS A 32 -9.09 -14.21 -3.02
CA LYS A 32 -9.21 -15.68 -2.95
C LYS A 32 -8.10 -16.29 -2.10
N THR A 33 -6.91 -15.74 -2.20
CA THR A 33 -5.70 -16.27 -1.55
C THR A 33 -5.22 -15.44 -0.36
N GLY A 34 -5.70 -14.20 -0.23
CA GLY A 34 -5.18 -13.22 0.71
C GLY A 34 -3.75 -12.75 0.39
N LYS A 35 -3.25 -13.05 -0.81
CA LYS A 35 -1.91 -12.62 -1.24
C LYS A 35 -1.90 -11.12 -1.49
N VAL A 36 -0.93 -10.44 -0.91
CA VAL A 36 -0.73 -8.99 -1.11
C VAL A 36 0.49 -8.76 -1.99
N THR A 37 0.32 -7.97 -3.04
CA THR A 37 1.36 -7.70 -4.05
C THR A 37 1.52 -6.21 -4.30
N VAL A 38 2.75 -5.80 -4.65
CA VAL A 38 3.01 -4.46 -5.18
C VAL A 38 2.66 -4.52 -6.67
N ALA A 39 1.58 -3.85 -7.06
CA ALA A 39 1.15 -3.79 -8.46
C ALA A 39 1.85 -2.65 -9.20
N ILE A 40 2.08 -1.52 -8.52
CA ILE A 40 2.79 -0.37 -9.07
C ILE A 40 3.78 0.16 -8.03
N GLU A 41 5.04 0.27 -8.42
CA GLU A 41 6.05 0.95 -7.60
C GLU A 41 5.93 2.48 -7.72
N SER A 42 5.95 3.17 -6.57
CA SER A 42 5.98 4.62 -6.47
C SER A 42 7.21 5.20 -7.17
N SER A 43 7.13 6.44 -7.65
CA SER A 43 8.31 7.13 -8.22
C SER A 43 9.43 7.24 -7.19
N TYR A 44 9.08 7.44 -5.92
CA TYR A 44 10.06 7.60 -4.85
C TYR A 44 10.84 6.31 -4.54
N ASP A 45 10.18 5.15 -4.50
CA ASP A 45 10.88 3.86 -4.34
C ASP A 45 11.84 3.59 -5.52
N LYS A 46 11.44 3.99 -6.74
CA LYS A 46 12.29 3.88 -7.94
C LYS A 46 13.50 4.80 -7.85
N GLU A 47 13.33 6.05 -7.41
CA GLU A 47 14.42 7.01 -7.18
C GLU A 47 15.41 6.54 -6.12
N LEU A 48 14.90 5.94 -5.03
CA LEU A 48 15.74 5.33 -3.99
C LEU A 48 16.52 4.11 -4.52
N GLY A 49 16.04 3.47 -5.59
CA GLY A 49 16.63 2.26 -6.17
C GLY A 49 16.30 0.99 -5.38
N TYR A 50 15.40 1.06 -4.39
CA TYR A 50 14.92 -0.10 -3.65
C TYR A 50 13.49 0.12 -3.10
N PRO A 51 12.63 -0.92 -3.08
CA PRO A 51 11.20 -0.80 -2.77
C PRO A 51 10.90 -0.73 -1.26
N TYR A 52 11.49 0.25 -0.56
CA TYR A 52 11.35 0.39 0.89
C TYR A 52 9.90 0.64 1.33
N PHE A 53 9.24 1.66 0.75
CA PHE A 53 7.88 2.01 1.11
C PHE A 53 6.88 0.99 0.57
N ALA A 54 7.09 0.49 -0.65
CA ALA A 54 6.29 -0.58 -1.22
C ALA A 54 6.27 -1.83 -0.32
N ASN A 55 7.44 -2.30 0.16
CA ASN A 55 7.53 -3.44 1.06
C ASN A 55 6.83 -3.18 2.40
N LYS A 56 7.00 -1.97 2.94
CA LYS A 56 6.33 -1.56 4.18
C LYS A 56 4.81 -1.53 4.03
N ALA A 57 4.32 -0.91 2.95
CA ALA A 57 2.91 -0.85 2.62
C ALA A 57 2.32 -2.25 2.44
N LYS A 58 2.99 -3.14 1.69
CA LYS A 58 2.60 -4.54 1.52
C LYS A 58 2.44 -5.27 2.86
N GLY A 59 3.40 -5.11 3.78
CA GLY A 59 3.33 -5.71 5.12
C GLY A 59 2.14 -5.20 5.93
N ILE A 60 1.92 -3.89 5.94
CA ILE A 60 0.81 -3.26 6.66
C ILE A 60 -0.54 -3.71 6.08
N VAL A 61 -0.68 -3.72 4.75
CA VAL A 61 -1.90 -4.16 4.07
C VAL A 61 -2.19 -5.63 4.35
N LYS A 62 -1.16 -6.50 4.40
CA LYS A 62 -1.34 -7.90 4.79
C LYS A 62 -1.86 -8.03 6.22
N GLN A 63 -1.29 -7.28 7.16
CA GLN A 63 -1.78 -7.28 8.55
C GLN A 63 -3.22 -6.77 8.67
N MET A 64 -3.59 -5.75 7.90
CA MET A 64 -4.96 -5.22 7.85
C MET A 64 -5.94 -6.24 7.27
N TRP A 65 -5.55 -6.92 6.19
CA TRP A 65 -6.32 -8.01 5.60
C TRP A 65 -6.55 -9.16 6.60
N ASP A 66 -5.50 -9.60 7.29
CA ASP A 66 -5.56 -10.72 8.24
C ASP A 66 -6.44 -10.42 9.46
N LYS A 67 -6.54 -9.14 9.83
CA LYS A 67 -7.42 -8.66 10.90
C LYS A 67 -8.85 -8.36 10.42
N GLN A 68 -9.11 -8.44 9.11
CA GLN A 68 -10.35 -7.97 8.49
C GLN A 68 -10.67 -6.49 8.77
N GLU A 69 -9.63 -5.70 9.05
CA GLU A 69 -9.70 -4.28 9.34
C GLU A 69 -9.10 -3.51 8.17
N LEU A 70 -9.92 -3.20 7.16
CA LEU A 70 -9.52 -2.47 5.95
C LEU A 70 -10.10 -1.04 5.97
N PRO A 71 -9.55 -0.14 6.80
CA PRO A 71 -10.01 1.24 6.88
C PRO A 71 -9.77 1.97 5.56
N ASP A 72 -10.56 3.01 5.32
CA ASP A 72 -10.51 3.78 4.08
C ASP A 72 -9.20 4.58 3.94
N GLU A 73 -8.62 5.00 5.06
CA GLU A 73 -7.31 5.66 5.12
C GLU A 73 -6.51 5.15 6.33
N LYS A 74 -5.18 5.11 6.19
CA LYS A 74 -4.26 4.94 7.30
C LYS A 74 -2.99 5.75 7.11
N PHE A 75 -2.52 6.38 8.18
CA PHE A 75 -1.37 7.28 8.15
C PHE A 75 -0.27 6.83 9.13
N PHE A 76 0.98 6.94 8.69
CA PHE A 76 2.16 6.63 9.49
C PHE A 76 3.18 7.76 9.36
N ALA A 77 3.45 8.47 10.45
CA ALA A 77 4.56 9.41 10.55
C ALA A 77 5.80 8.72 11.15
N TRP A 78 6.98 9.11 10.67
CA TRP A 78 8.25 8.83 11.34
C TRP A 78 8.59 10.13 12.07
N GLY A 79 8.74 10.07 13.40
CA GLY A 79 9.15 11.21 14.22
C GLY A 79 10.63 11.52 14.08
#